data_AF-A2XXT1-F1
#
_entry.id   AF-A2XXT1-F1
#
_cell.length_a   1.000
_cell.length_b   1.000
_cell.length_c   1.000
_cell.angle_alpha   90.00
_cell.angle_beta   90.00
_cell.angle_gamma   90.00
#
_symmetry.space_group_name_H-M   'P 1'
#
loop_
_entity.id
_entity.type
_entity.pdbx_description
1 polymer ?
#
loop_
_entity_poly.entity_id
_entity_poly.type
_entity_poly.pdbx_seq_one_letter_code
_entity_poly.pdbx_strand_id
1 'polypeptide(L)'
;MASSSTSSRCLTASVTGTHNLEVTSYSLLEGMGVGKFVSSTTFSVAGYDWNLRFYPDGITDNDRKEGYGAIWMLASVYQNSIAKEHAIRRIRFTGNDSFKIECSLTVISESRAEDVSTIPVPPSNLHQHLAGMLHGVEIADVEFSVGGEPFRAHACVLAARSPVFRAELLGPAAARSIKIDDDDDMEPATFKALLHSIYTDHLPNDSGFGKDAAMQRRLLVAADRYGVDRLRAMCGAKLYESVSVGTVVDSLEFAEKHHCAQLKDACLGFMASPNVLGVVRKTDGFKRLVEGCPWVLKEILDKVPRF
;
A
#
# COMPACT_ATOMS: atom_id res chain seq x y z
N MET A 1 10.03 23.27 48.16
CA MET A 1 9.68 22.19 47.23
C MET A 1 9.00 22.82 46.03
N ALA A 2 9.63 22.81 44.86
CA ALA A 2 9.01 23.32 43.64
C ALA A 2 8.07 22.25 43.08
N SER A 3 6.77 22.52 43.02
CA SER A 3 5.82 21.64 42.35
C SER A 3 5.84 21.91 40.85
N SER A 4 6.33 20.96 40.05
CA SER A 4 6.11 20.98 38.60
C SER A 4 4.75 20.37 38.31
N SER A 5 3.77 21.20 37.95
CA SER A 5 2.53 20.69 37.36
C SER A 5 2.71 20.51 35.87
N THR A 6 2.30 19.35 35.36
CA THR A 6 2.17 19.09 33.93
C THR A 6 0.69 18.99 33.59
N SER A 7 0.32 19.48 32.41
CA SER A 7 -1.04 19.47 31.88
C SER A 7 -0.98 18.97 30.44
N SER A 8 -1.91 18.09 30.07
CA SER A 8 -2.04 17.54 28.72
C SER A 8 -3.46 17.73 28.20
N ARG A 9 -3.62 18.05 26.92
CA ARG A 9 -4.92 18.15 26.26
C ARG A 9 -5.02 17.08 25.15
N CYS A 10 -6.06 16.26 25.20
CA CYS A 10 -6.38 15.36 24.10
C CYS A 10 -7.09 16.17 23.00
N LEU A 11 -6.47 16.26 21.83
CA LEU A 11 -7.11 16.79 20.63
C LEU A 11 -7.46 15.62 19.71
N THR A 12 -8.72 15.21 19.74
CA THR A 12 -9.26 14.31 18.73
C THR A 12 -9.52 15.12 17.47
N ALA A 13 -8.67 14.97 16.46
CA ALA A 13 -8.91 15.56 15.16
C ALA A 13 -9.87 14.66 14.35
N SER A 14 -10.90 15.27 13.78
CA SER A 14 -11.83 14.58 12.88
C SER A 14 -12.04 15.41 11.62
N VAL A 15 -12.06 14.76 10.47
CA VAL A 15 -12.43 15.39 9.21
C VAL A 15 -13.77 14.81 8.76
N THR A 16 -14.74 15.68 8.50
CA THR A 16 -16.06 15.28 8.01
C THR A 16 -16.24 15.71 6.57
N GLY A 17 -16.65 14.77 5.72
CA GLY A 17 -17.06 15.04 4.35
C GLY A 17 -18.50 14.58 4.10
N THR A 18 -19.20 15.26 3.19
CA THR A 18 -20.55 14.87 2.77
C THR A 18 -20.57 14.50 1.29
N HIS A 19 -21.27 13.42 0.97
CA HIS A 19 -21.47 12.98 -0.41
C HIS A 19 -22.92 12.54 -0.63
N ASN A 20 -23.47 12.94 -1.77
CA ASN A 20 -24.85 12.66 -2.16
C ASN A 20 -24.86 11.72 -3.37
N LEU A 21 -25.49 10.55 -3.21
CA LEU A 21 -25.77 9.63 -4.30
C LEU A 21 -27.26 9.69 -4.63
N GLU A 22 -27.59 10.02 -5.88
CA GLU A 22 -28.95 9.95 -6.40
C GLU A 22 -29.15 8.62 -7.12
N VAL A 23 -30.11 7.82 -6.65
CA VAL A 23 -30.52 6.57 -7.28
C VAL A 23 -31.83 6.84 -8.01
N THR A 24 -31.78 6.77 -9.33
CA THR A 24 -32.94 6.92 -10.22
C THR A 24 -33.39 5.56 -10.74
N SER A 25 -34.69 5.43 -10.99
CA SER A 25 -35.29 4.21 -11.53
C SER A 25 -34.95 2.97 -10.72
N TYR A 26 -35.15 3.04 -9.40
CA TYR A 26 -34.80 1.97 -8.45
C TYR A 26 -35.42 0.61 -8.83
N SER A 27 -36.65 0.61 -9.35
CA SER A 27 -37.36 -0.57 -9.84
C SER A 27 -36.58 -1.38 -10.89
N LEU A 28 -35.68 -0.74 -11.66
CA LEU A 28 -34.81 -1.42 -12.63
C LEU A 28 -33.58 -2.07 -11.99
N LEU A 29 -33.25 -1.68 -10.76
CA LEU A 29 -32.14 -2.23 -9.97
C LEU A 29 -32.60 -3.40 -9.10
N GLU A 30 -33.91 -3.56 -8.89
CA GLU A 30 -34.49 -4.70 -8.20
C GLU A 30 -34.27 -5.98 -9.00
N GLY A 31 -33.77 -7.04 -8.35
CA GLY A 31 -33.44 -8.29 -9.03
C GLY A 31 -32.03 -8.34 -9.64
N MET A 32 -31.16 -7.35 -9.35
CA MET A 32 -29.74 -7.38 -9.70
C MET A 32 -28.99 -8.60 -9.11
N GLY A 33 -29.48 -9.17 -8.01
CA GLY A 33 -28.91 -10.29 -7.29
C GLY A 33 -28.18 -9.87 -6.01
N VAL A 34 -28.20 -10.75 -5.01
CA VAL A 34 -27.52 -10.56 -3.72
C VAL A 34 -26.04 -10.27 -3.92
N GLY A 35 -25.54 -9.25 -3.23
CA GLY A 35 -24.13 -8.83 -3.32
C GLY A 35 -23.78 -8.05 -4.58
N LYS A 36 -24.72 -7.79 -5.49
CA LYS A 36 -24.55 -6.83 -6.59
C LYS A 36 -24.88 -5.43 -6.10
N PHE A 37 -24.12 -4.45 -6.59
CA PHE A 37 -24.25 -3.07 -6.14
C PHE A 37 -24.10 -2.05 -7.26
N VAL A 38 -24.65 -0.88 -7.01
CA VAL A 38 -24.34 0.37 -7.72
C VAL A 38 -23.35 1.16 -6.88
N SER A 39 -22.30 1.67 -7.52
CA SER A 39 -21.29 2.50 -6.85
C SER A 39 -21.52 3.97 -7.15
N SER A 40 -21.32 4.84 -6.15
CA SER A 40 -21.13 6.27 -6.41
C SER A 40 -19.79 6.51 -7.12
N THR A 41 -19.60 7.76 -7.57
CA THR A 41 -18.27 8.27 -7.86
C THR A 41 -17.42 8.29 -6.59
N THR A 42 -16.10 8.32 -6.79
CA THR A 42 -15.15 8.43 -5.69
C THR A 42 -15.15 9.85 -5.13
N PHE A 43 -15.11 9.99 -3.80
CA PHE A 43 -14.98 11.26 -3.10
C PHE A 43 -13.93 11.16 -1.99
N SER A 44 -13.19 12.24 -1.74
CA SER A 44 -12.05 12.22 -0.82
C SER A 44 -12.42 12.81 0.54
N VAL A 45 -12.11 12.10 1.64
CA VAL A 45 -12.28 12.57 3.03
C VAL A 45 -11.07 12.12 3.84
N ALA A 46 -10.48 13.05 4.58
CA ALA A 46 -9.31 12.82 5.44
C ALA A 46 -8.07 12.24 4.72
N GLY A 47 -7.89 12.55 3.43
CA GLY A 47 -6.79 12.04 2.62
C GLY A 47 -7.01 10.62 2.07
N TYR A 48 -8.17 10.02 2.32
CA TYR A 48 -8.59 8.75 1.76
C TYR A 48 -9.66 8.96 0.68
N ASP A 49 -9.63 8.11 -0.34
CA ASP A 49 -10.65 8.06 -1.39
C ASP A 49 -11.72 7.05 -1.01
N TRP A 50 -12.98 7.45 -1.11
CA TRP A 50 -14.16 6.70 -0.67
C TRP A 50 -15.16 6.53 -1.81
N ASN A 51 -15.92 5.43 -1.81
CA ASN A 51 -17.15 5.33 -2.58
C ASN A 51 -18.29 4.71 -1.77
N LEU A 52 -19.53 5.06 -2.15
CA LEU A 52 -20.75 4.44 -1.64
C LEU A 52 -21.12 3.27 -2.53
N ARG A 53 -21.47 2.14 -1.91
CA ARG A 53 -22.02 0.96 -2.59
C ARG A 53 -23.44 0.73 -2.09
N PHE A 54 -24.40 0.81 -2.99
CA PHE A 54 -25.79 0.51 -2.72
C PHE A 54 -26.15 -0.86 -3.30
N TYR A 55 -26.70 -1.75 -2.47
CA TYR A 55 -27.07 -3.12 -2.80
C TYR A 55 -28.60 -3.24 -2.78
N PRO A 56 -29.27 -3.18 -3.95
CA PRO A 56 -30.73 -3.21 -4.04
C PRO A 56 -31.34 -4.46 -3.40
N ASP A 57 -30.72 -5.62 -3.63
CA ASP A 57 -31.21 -6.92 -3.15
C ASP A 57 -30.50 -7.39 -1.87
N GLY A 58 -29.82 -6.47 -1.17
CA GLY A 58 -29.03 -6.81 0.02
C GLY A 58 -27.66 -7.43 -0.28
N ILE A 59 -26.85 -7.63 0.75
CA ILE A 59 -25.47 -8.12 0.63
C ILE A 59 -25.41 -9.62 0.89
N THR A 60 -26.23 -10.08 1.81
CA THR A 60 -26.40 -11.48 2.15
C THR A 60 -27.82 -11.93 1.80
N ASP A 61 -28.01 -13.24 1.66
CA ASP A 61 -29.34 -13.82 1.44
C ASP A 61 -30.31 -13.52 2.59
N ASN A 62 -29.79 -13.17 3.77
CA ASN A 62 -30.60 -12.76 4.91
C ASN A 62 -31.21 -11.36 4.70
N ASP A 63 -30.40 -10.42 4.21
CA ASP A 63 -30.85 -9.05 3.90
C ASP A 63 -31.96 -9.04 2.84
N ARG A 64 -31.85 -9.93 1.85
CA ARG A 64 -32.87 -10.11 0.80
C ARG A 64 -34.21 -10.56 1.34
N LYS A 65 -34.23 -11.45 2.34
CA LYS A 65 -35.48 -11.96 2.95
C LYS A 65 -36.22 -10.90 3.74
N GLU A 66 -35.51 -9.90 4.25
CA GLU A 66 -36.08 -8.78 4.98
C GLU A 66 -36.60 -7.66 4.05
N GLY A 67 -36.32 -7.73 2.75
CA GLY A 67 -36.83 -6.79 1.75
C GLY A 67 -36.20 -5.39 1.84
N TYR A 68 -35.05 -5.25 2.50
CA TYR A 68 -34.34 -3.97 2.64
C TYR A 68 -33.09 -3.94 1.75
N GLY A 69 -32.98 -2.90 0.92
CA GLY A 69 -31.72 -2.57 0.24
C GLY A 69 -30.66 -2.10 1.24
N ALA A 70 -29.43 -2.59 1.11
CA ALA A 70 -28.33 -2.25 2.03
C ALA A 70 -27.40 -1.20 1.42
N ILE A 71 -26.94 -0.24 2.23
CA ILE A 71 -25.91 0.74 1.83
C ILE A 71 -24.63 0.40 2.58
N TRP A 72 -23.49 0.38 1.90
CA TRP A 72 -22.18 0.23 2.51
C TRP A 72 -21.21 1.25 1.94
N MET A 73 -20.16 1.54 2.71
CA MET A 73 -19.05 2.39 2.28
C MET A 73 -17.83 1.51 2.09
N LEU A 74 -16.99 1.88 1.13
CA LEU A 74 -15.67 1.31 1.01
C LEU A 74 -14.64 2.43 0.83
N ALA A 75 -13.56 2.37 1.61
CA ALA A 75 -12.34 3.12 1.31
C ALA A 75 -11.60 2.42 0.17
N SER A 76 -11.33 3.16 -0.91
CA SER A 76 -10.41 2.74 -1.96
C SER A 76 -9.03 3.33 -1.65
N VAL A 77 -8.25 2.70 -0.77
CA VAL A 77 -6.77 2.62 -0.77
C VAL A 77 -6.30 1.89 0.49
N TYR A 78 -5.31 1.02 0.29
CA TYR A 78 -4.63 0.15 1.24
C TYR A 78 -3.88 0.91 2.34
N GLN A 79 -4.37 0.86 3.57
CA GLN A 79 -3.52 0.89 4.77
C GLN A 79 -4.32 0.31 5.95
N ASN A 80 -3.69 -0.64 6.67
CA ASN A 80 -4.17 -1.20 7.94
C ASN A 80 -4.10 -0.17 9.09
N SER A 81 -4.48 1.08 8.86
CA SER A 81 -4.54 2.10 9.89
C SER A 81 -5.98 2.23 10.37
N ILE A 82 -6.15 2.08 11.68
CA ILE A 82 -7.40 2.05 12.43
C ILE A 82 -8.04 3.45 12.40
N ALA A 83 -8.61 3.85 11.27
CA ALA A 83 -9.55 4.95 11.23
C ALA A 83 -10.88 4.42 11.79
N LYS A 84 -11.28 4.87 12.99
CA LYS A 84 -12.66 4.69 13.41
C LYS A 84 -13.52 5.64 12.56
N GLU A 85 -14.32 5.06 11.68
CA GLU A 85 -15.31 5.82 10.91
C GLU A 85 -16.62 5.93 11.71
N HIS A 86 -17.25 7.10 11.63
CA HIS A 86 -18.65 7.27 12.00
C HIS A 86 -19.37 7.81 10.77
N ALA A 87 -20.39 7.08 10.30
CA ALA A 87 -21.18 7.52 9.16
C ALA A 87 -22.64 7.64 9.51
N ILE A 88 -23.17 8.84 9.29
CA ILE A 88 -24.59 9.12 9.38
C ILE A 88 -25.14 9.09 7.96
N ARG A 89 -26.14 8.23 7.74
CA ARG A 89 -26.81 8.07 6.46
C ARG A 89 -28.23 8.56 6.59
N ARG A 90 -28.66 9.40 5.66
CA ARG A 90 -30.05 9.80 5.52
C ARG A 90 -30.50 9.50 4.10
N ILE A 91 -31.52 8.64 3.99
CA ILE A 91 -32.22 8.40 2.73
C ILE A 91 -33.38 9.39 2.66
N ARG A 92 -33.42 10.21 1.61
CA ARG A 92 -34.56 11.07 1.29
C ARG A 92 -35.19 10.59 -0.01
N PHE A 93 -36.45 10.20 0.05
CA PHE A 93 -37.22 9.88 -1.15
C PHE A 93 -37.52 11.16 -1.92
N THR A 94 -37.22 11.14 -3.23
CA THR A 94 -37.41 12.29 -4.13
C THR A 94 -38.53 12.06 -5.14
N GLY A 95 -39.10 10.85 -5.18
CA GLY A 95 -40.25 10.47 -6.00
C GLY A 95 -40.66 9.01 -5.74
N ASN A 96 -41.57 8.47 -6.56
CA ASN A 96 -42.06 7.09 -6.42
C ASN A 96 -41.01 6.01 -6.75
N ASP A 97 -39.98 6.36 -7.52
CA ASP A 97 -38.95 5.40 -7.99
C ASP A 97 -37.53 6.01 -7.96
N SER A 98 -37.32 7.04 -7.14
CA SER A 98 -36.01 7.67 -6.93
C SER A 98 -35.82 8.15 -5.51
N PHE A 99 -34.58 8.06 -5.04
CA PHE A 99 -34.19 8.55 -3.72
C PHE A 99 -32.74 9.06 -3.73
N LYS A 100 -32.44 9.93 -2.76
CA LYS A 100 -31.11 10.46 -2.51
C LYS A 100 -30.57 9.88 -1.21
N ILE A 101 -29.37 9.33 -1.29
CA ILE A 101 -28.57 8.92 -0.14
C ILE A 101 -27.63 10.08 0.18
N GLU A 102 -27.90 10.77 1.28
CA GLU A 102 -26.95 11.72 1.87
C GLU A 102 -26.09 10.97 2.88
N CYS A 103 -24.79 10.91 2.60
CA CYS A 103 -23.80 10.33 3.49
C CYS A 103 -22.94 11.42 4.11
N SER A 104 -22.90 11.48 5.44
CA SER A 104 -21.92 12.27 6.20
C SER A 104 -20.91 11.32 6.82
N LEU A 105 -19.68 11.35 6.33
CA LEU A 105 -18.58 10.52 6.79
C LEU A 105 -17.65 11.34 7.66
N THR A 106 -17.45 10.92 8.91
CA THR A 106 -16.46 11.49 9.82
C THR A 106 -15.34 10.47 10.03
N VAL A 107 -14.12 10.85 9.65
CA VAL A 107 -12.90 10.08 9.88
C VAL A 107 -12.20 10.66 11.10
N ILE A 108 -12.05 9.84 12.14
CA ILE A 108 -11.37 10.22 13.38
C ILE A 108 -9.91 9.76 13.28
N SER A 109 -8.97 10.70 13.36
CA SER A 109 -7.54 10.41 13.45
C SER A 109 -7.16 10.05 14.89
N GLU A 110 -6.21 9.13 15.07
CA GLU A 110 -5.71 8.77 16.40
C GLU A 110 -5.21 10.01 17.15
N SER A 111 -5.68 10.16 18.39
CA SER A 111 -5.30 11.25 19.28
C SER A 111 -3.87 11.06 19.77
N ARG A 112 -2.96 11.96 19.39
CA ARG A 112 -1.69 12.14 20.09
C ARG A 112 -1.84 13.26 21.12
N ALA A 113 -1.36 13.02 22.33
CA ALA A 113 -1.10 14.11 23.26
C ALA A 113 0.10 14.89 22.70
N GLU A 114 -0.14 16.06 22.14
CA GLU A 114 0.91 16.98 21.69
C GLU A 114 1.06 18.12 22.71
N ASP A 115 2.31 18.53 22.96
CA ASP A 115 2.59 19.78 23.64
C ASP A 115 2.06 20.94 22.78
N VAL A 116 1.22 21.79 23.36
CA VAL A 116 0.62 22.93 22.64
C VAL A 116 1.68 24.02 22.45
N SER A 117 2.48 23.87 21.41
CA SER A 117 3.26 24.96 20.82
C SER A 117 2.36 25.72 19.84
N THR A 118 2.10 27.00 20.11
CA THR A 118 1.33 27.93 19.25
C THR A 118 2.07 28.37 18.00
N ILE A 119 3.30 27.87 17.77
CA ILE A 119 4.11 28.21 16.60
C ILE A 119 3.96 27.09 15.56
N PRO A 120 3.48 27.40 14.33
CA PRO A 120 3.40 26.41 13.26
C PRO A 120 4.83 26.00 12.84
N VAL A 121 5.16 24.72 13.03
CA VAL A 121 6.43 24.14 12.60
C VAL A 121 6.30 23.73 11.13
N PRO A 122 7.16 24.22 10.21
CA PRO A 122 7.13 23.80 8.82
C PRO A 122 7.47 22.29 8.69
N PRO A 123 6.94 21.60 7.66
CA PRO A 123 7.25 20.19 7.44
C PRO A 123 8.74 19.99 7.16
N SER A 124 9.28 18.84 7.56
CA SER A 124 10.68 18.50 7.32
C SER A 124 10.98 18.40 5.82
N ASN A 125 12.00 19.11 5.37
CA ASN A 125 12.52 19.09 4.00
C ASN A 125 13.91 18.41 3.90
N LEU A 126 14.36 17.72 4.95
CA LEU A 126 15.66 17.05 4.97
C LEU A 126 15.85 16.08 3.79
N HIS A 127 14.81 15.32 3.45
CA HIS A 127 14.81 14.40 2.32
C HIS A 127 15.10 15.10 0.98
N GLN A 128 14.62 16.33 0.79
CA GLN A 128 14.86 17.14 -0.42
C GLN A 128 16.31 17.63 -0.47
N HIS A 129 16.86 18.06 0.67
CA HIS A 129 18.26 18.48 0.74
C HIS A 129 19.22 17.31 0.45
N LEU A 130 18.94 16.12 1.00
CA LEU A 130 19.70 14.91 0.71
C LEU A 130 19.53 14.48 -0.76
N ALA A 131 18.32 14.56 -1.32
CA ALA A 131 18.11 14.33 -2.75
C ALA A 131 18.96 15.27 -3.60
N GLY A 132 19.03 16.55 -3.23
CA GLY A 132 19.86 17.56 -3.90
C GLY A 132 21.34 17.19 -3.91
N MET A 133 21.86 16.65 -2.79
CA MET A 133 23.25 16.17 -2.72
C MET A 133 23.54 15.05 -3.72
N LEU A 134 22.62 14.09 -3.88
CA LEU A 134 22.79 13.00 -4.85
C LEU A 134 22.85 13.50 -6.29
N HIS A 135 22.07 14.54 -6.64
CA HIS A 135 22.04 15.12 -7.99
C HIS A 135 23.20 16.07 -8.27
N GLY A 136 23.64 16.85 -7.28
CA GLY A 136 24.72 17.83 -7.43
C GLY A 136 26.10 17.20 -7.56
N VAL A 137 26.29 15.99 -7.02
CA VAL A 137 27.56 15.22 -7.03
C VAL A 137 28.73 15.95 -6.35
N GLU A 138 28.49 17.14 -5.80
CA GLU A 138 29.44 17.85 -4.95
C GLU A 138 29.86 16.93 -3.80
N ILE A 139 31.15 16.90 -3.48
CA ILE A 139 31.73 16.09 -2.39
C ILE A 139 31.50 14.55 -2.44
N ALA A 140 31.01 13.99 -3.55
CA ALA A 140 30.88 12.55 -3.72
C ALA A 140 32.25 11.85 -3.61
N ASP A 141 32.37 10.92 -2.66
CA ASP A 141 33.60 10.24 -2.23
C ASP A 141 33.60 8.73 -2.56
N VAL A 142 32.61 8.27 -3.31
CA VAL A 142 32.54 6.91 -3.88
C VAL A 142 31.90 6.95 -5.27
N GLU A 143 32.37 6.08 -6.15
CA GLU A 143 31.82 5.83 -7.47
C GLU A 143 31.49 4.35 -7.66
N PHE A 144 30.30 4.08 -8.20
CA PHE A 144 29.86 2.75 -8.62
C PHE A 144 29.77 2.72 -10.15
N SER A 145 30.15 1.61 -10.76
CA SER A 145 29.90 1.33 -12.17
C SER A 145 28.91 0.18 -12.26
N VAL A 146 27.73 0.44 -12.84
CA VAL A 146 26.63 -0.52 -12.96
C VAL A 146 26.21 -0.60 -14.41
N GLY A 147 26.32 -1.76 -15.06
CA GLY A 147 26.05 -1.89 -16.50
C GLY A 147 26.86 -0.91 -17.37
N GLY A 148 28.05 -0.51 -16.91
CA GLY A 148 28.89 0.50 -17.57
C GLY A 148 28.51 1.96 -17.28
N GLU A 149 27.40 2.24 -16.58
CA GLU A 149 27.01 3.59 -16.18
C GLU A 149 27.66 3.99 -14.83
N PRO A 150 28.27 5.18 -14.74
CA PRO A 150 28.86 5.67 -13.50
C PRO A 150 27.82 6.32 -12.58
N PHE A 151 27.85 5.96 -11.29
CA PHE A 151 27.03 6.52 -10.23
C PHE A 151 27.90 7.02 -9.10
N ARG A 152 27.88 8.32 -8.84
CA ARG A 152 28.63 8.94 -7.76
C ARG A 152 27.74 9.18 -6.54
N ALA A 153 28.26 8.89 -5.35
CA ALA A 153 27.51 8.95 -4.11
C ALA A 153 28.42 9.29 -2.90
N HIS A 154 27.83 9.26 -1.70
CA HIS A 154 28.47 9.59 -0.43
C HIS A 154 28.51 8.36 0.47
N ALA A 155 29.72 7.87 0.77
CA ALA A 155 29.91 6.63 1.53
C ALA A 155 29.27 6.68 2.92
N CYS A 156 29.30 7.83 3.59
CA CYS A 156 28.69 8.00 4.90
C CYS A 156 27.16 7.82 4.89
N VAL A 157 26.48 8.34 3.86
CA VAL A 157 25.01 8.21 3.71
C VAL A 157 24.64 6.76 3.41
N LEU A 158 25.35 6.13 2.47
CA LEU A 158 25.11 4.73 2.12
C LEU A 158 25.36 3.80 3.31
N ALA A 159 26.48 3.96 4.01
CA ALA A 159 26.85 3.15 5.16
C ALA A 159 25.95 3.36 6.39
N ALA A 160 25.26 4.50 6.49
CA ALA A 160 24.27 4.73 7.55
C ALA A 160 22.94 4.02 7.27
N ARG A 161 22.64 3.73 5.99
CA ARG A 161 21.32 3.27 5.52
C ARG A 161 21.31 1.85 4.99
N SER A 162 22.48 1.25 4.80
CA SER A 162 22.65 -0.11 4.33
C SER A 162 23.82 -0.78 5.09
N PRO A 163 23.57 -1.90 5.77
CA PRO A 163 24.64 -2.66 6.43
C PRO A 163 25.64 -3.24 5.42
N VAL A 164 25.19 -3.55 4.20
CA VAL A 164 26.04 -4.07 3.12
C VAL A 164 26.98 -2.98 2.62
N PHE A 165 26.47 -1.80 2.26
CA PHE A 165 27.33 -0.67 1.90
C PHE A 165 28.23 -0.25 3.06
N ARG A 166 27.79 -0.38 4.32
CA ARG A 166 28.65 -0.12 5.47
C ARG A 166 29.87 -1.03 5.48
N ALA A 167 29.66 -2.33 5.30
CA ALA A 167 30.75 -3.31 5.26
C ALA A 167 31.68 -3.05 4.07
N GLU A 168 31.11 -2.72 2.91
CA GLU A 168 31.85 -2.54 1.66
C GLU A 168 32.63 -1.21 1.60
N LEU A 169 32.09 -0.13 2.18
CA LEU A 169 32.66 1.22 2.06
C LEU A 169 33.45 1.68 3.27
N LEU A 170 33.17 1.12 4.45
CA LEU A 170 33.84 1.47 5.70
C LEU A 170 34.56 0.28 6.34
N GLY A 171 34.49 -0.90 5.73
CA GLY A 171 35.20 -2.09 6.20
C GLY A 171 36.70 -2.07 5.90
N PRO A 172 37.44 -3.08 6.36
CA PRO A 172 38.89 -3.18 6.15
C PRO A 172 39.31 -3.25 4.67
N ALA A 173 38.41 -3.73 3.80
CA ALA A 173 38.61 -3.85 2.36
C ALA A 173 37.89 -2.73 1.57
N ALA A 174 37.71 -1.56 2.20
CA ALA A 174 36.94 -0.46 1.61
C ALA A 174 37.48 -0.02 0.25
N ALA A 175 36.61 -0.07 -0.76
CA ALA A 175 36.88 0.45 -2.09
C ALA A 175 36.16 1.79 -2.31
N ARG A 176 36.77 2.66 -3.13
CA ARG A 176 36.20 3.97 -3.52
C ARG A 176 35.67 3.98 -4.95
N SER A 177 35.99 2.93 -5.70
CA SER A 177 35.44 2.62 -7.01
C SER A 177 34.98 1.17 -6.96
N ILE A 178 33.69 0.94 -7.13
CA ILE A 178 33.04 -0.37 -7.04
C ILE A 178 32.41 -0.69 -8.37
N LYS A 179 32.57 -1.93 -8.84
CA LYS A 179 31.86 -2.44 -10.00
C LYS A 179 30.76 -3.39 -9.54
N ILE A 180 29.56 -3.19 -10.06
CA ILE A 180 28.45 -4.12 -9.92
C ILE A 180 28.28 -4.75 -11.30
N ASP A 181 28.69 -6.01 -11.41
CA ASP A 181 28.77 -6.73 -12.67
C ASP A 181 27.39 -7.20 -13.14
N ASP A 182 27.25 -7.56 -14.42
CA ASP A 182 25.96 -7.96 -14.99
C ASP A 182 25.37 -9.23 -14.34
N ASP A 183 26.23 -10.10 -13.79
CA ASP A 183 25.82 -11.30 -13.04
C ASP A 183 25.06 -10.99 -11.74
N ASP A 184 25.10 -9.73 -11.29
CA ASP A 184 24.41 -9.27 -10.08
C ASP A 184 22.92 -8.97 -10.27
N ASP A 185 22.38 -9.18 -11.48
CA ASP A 185 21.01 -8.86 -11.89
C ASP A 185 20.61 -7.40 -11.58
N MET A 186 21.60 -6.49 -11.52
CA MET A 186 21.40 -5.09 -11.17
C MET A 186 21.39 -4.20 -12.41
N GLU A 187 20.18 -3.76 -12.81
CA GLU A 187 20.04 -2.75 -13.86
C GLU A 187 20.39 -1.34 -13.35
N PRO A 188 20.97 -0.45 -14.19
CA PRO A 188 21.27 0.93 -13.81
C PRO A 188 20.05 1.70 -13.27
N ALA A 189 18.88 1.50 -13.87
CA ALA A 189 17.62 2.10 -13.40
C ALA A 189 17.25 1.64 -11.98
N THR A 190 17.44 0.34 -11.68
CA THR A 190 17.17 -0.24 -10.36
C THR A 190 18.14 0.32 -9.32
N PHE A 191 19.42 0.43 -9.67
CA PHE A 191 20.43 1.02 -8.80
C PHE A 191 20.16 2.50 -8.52
N LYS A 192 19.78 3.27 -9.55
CA LYS A 192 19.36 4.67 -9.40
C LYS A 192 18.17 4.81 -8.44
N ALA A 193 17.18 3.93 -8.55
CA ALA A 193 16.03 3.91 -7.65
C ALA A 193 16.43 3.57 -6.20
N LEU A 194 17.33 2.59 -6.02
CA LEU A 194 17.89 2.23 -4.71
C LEU A 194 18.60 3.44 -4.06
N LEU A 195 19.48 4.12 -4.81
CA LEU A 195 20.16 5.32 -4.33
C LEU A 195 19.17 6.42 -3.96
N HIS A 196 18.20 6.72 -4.84
CA HIS A 196 17.16 7.71 -4.55
C HIS A 196 16.46 7.40 -3.22
N SER A 197 16.03 6.16 -3.00
CA SER A 197 15.37 5.76 -1.77
C SER A 197 16.27 5.78 -0.54
N ILE A 198 17.56 5.51 -0.67
CA ILE A 198 18.52 5.62 0.44
C ILE A 198 18.63 7.08 0.93
N TYR A 199 18.66 8.05 0.03
CA TYR A 199 18.79 9.48 0.36
C TYR A 199 17.47 10.11 0.82
N THR A 200 16.35 9.68 0.26
CA THR A 200 15.06 10.36 0.45
C THR A 200 14.11 9.63 1.37
N ASP A 201 14.34 8.34 1.64
CA ASP A 201 13.40 7.44 2.33
C ASP A 201 12.03 7.32 1.61
N HIS A 202 12.01 7.62 0.30
CA HIS A 202 10.84 7.56 -0.56
C HIS A 202 11.07 6.67 -1.78
N LEU A 203 10.00 6.04 -2.26
CA LEU A 203 9.99 5.38 -3.56
C LEU A 203 10.22 6.44 -4.67
N PRO A 204 10.85 6.08 -5.79
CA PRO A 204 10.97 6.99 -6.93
C PRO A 204 9.57 7.40 -7.42
N ASN A 205 9.33 8.71 -7.49
CA ASN A 205 8.06 9.26 -7.94
C ASN A 205 7.96 9.37 -9.47
N ASP A 206 9.04 9.06 -10.21
CA ASP A 206 9.01 9.11 -11.66
C ASP A 206 7.95 8.13 -12.19
N SER A 207 7.06 8.68 -13.03
CA SER A 207 5.77 8.17 -13.50
C SER A 207 5.69 6.70 -13.98
N GLY A 208 6.81 6.00 -14.08
CA GLY A 208 6.90 4.56 -14.38
C GLY A 208 6.92 3.64 -13.15
N PHE A 209 7.56 4.03 -12.03
CA PHE A 209 7.78 3.11 -10.90
C PHE A 209 6.46 2.61 -10.30
N GLY A 210 5.47 3.49 -10.16
CA GLY A 210 4.18 3.15 -9.57
C GLY A 210 3.36 2.12 -10.37
N LYS A 211 3.68 1.90 -11.65
CA LYS A 211 2.92 1.00 -12.55
C LYS A 211 3.75 -0.17 -13.09
N ASP A 212 5.07 -0.10 -13.02
CA ASP A 212 5.96 -1.15 -13.51
C ASP A 212 6.25 -2.18 -12.42
N ALA A 213 5.47 -3.26 -12.41
CA ALA A 213 5.64 -4.38 -11.49
C ALA A 213 7.00 -5.08 -11.64
N ALA A 214 7.61 -5.08 -12.83
CA ALA A 214 8.92 -5.70 -13.03
C ALA A 214 10.01 -4.87 -12.34
N MET A 215 9.96 -3.55 -12.50
CA MET A 215 10.84 -2.62 -11.78
C MET A 215 10.65 -2.69 -10.26
N GLN A 216 9.41 -2.77 -9.78
CA GLN A 216 9.12 -2.94 -8.34
C GLN A 216 9.71 -4.23 -7.78
N ARG A 217 9.61 -5.34 -8.51
CA ARG A 217 10.23 -6.62 -8.13
C ARG A 217 11.75 -6.50 -8.08
N ARG A 218 12.39 -5.95 -9.12
CA ARG A 218 13.85 -5.73 -9.15
C ARG A 218 14.31 -4.85 -7.98
N LEU A 219 13.61 -3.76 -7.70
CA LEU A 219 13.94 -2.89 -6.57
C LEU A 219 13.74 -3.58 -5.21
N LEU A 220 12.74 -4.45 -5.06
CA LEU A 220 12.56 -5.25 -3.85
C LEU A 220 13.76 -6.19 -3.62
N VAL A 221 14.20 -6.88 -4.68
CA VAL A 221 15.37 -7.78 -4.61
C VAL A 221 16.63 -6.99 -4.27
N ALA A 222 16.84 -5.83 -4.90
CA ALA A 222 17.94 -4.93 -4.58
C ALA A 222 17.87 -4.45 -3.11
N ALA A 223 16.70 -4.04 -2.64
CA ALA A 223 16.52 -3.58 -1.27
C ALA A 223 16.84 -4.67 -0.23
N ASP A 224 16.45 -5.92 -0.51
CA ASP A 224 16.81 -7.08 0.32
C ASP A 224 18.32 -7.34 0.29
N ARG A 225 18.92 -7.38 -0.92
CA ARG A 225 20.35 -7.58 -1.13
C ARG A 225 21.20 -6.58 -0.35
N TYR A 226 20.79 -5.31 -0.29
CA TYR A 226 21.52 -4.25 0.40
C TYR A 226 21.02 -4.00 1.84
N GLY A 227 20.06 -4.78 2.35
CA GLY A 227 19.55 -4.65 3.71
C GLY A 227 18.84 -3.32 3.99
N VAL A 228 18.08 -2.81 3.02
CA VAL A 228 17.27 -1.59 3.14
C VAL A 228 15.81 -1.97 3.42
N ASP A 229 15.56 -2.48 4.63
CA ASP A 229 14.29 -3.14 5.01
C ASP A 229 13.04 -2.31 4.76
N ARG A 230 13.11 -1.00 5.04
CA ARG A 230 11.98 -0.09 4.81
C ARG A 230 11.64 0.04 3.33
N LEU A 231 12.65 0.10 2.46
CA LEU A 231 12.45 0.11 1.02
C LEU A 231 11.85 -1.21 0.54
N ARG A 232 12.38 -2.34 1.03
CA ARG A 232 11.86 -3.68 0.73
C ARG A 232 10.38 -3.78 1.08
N ALA A 233 9.97 -3.29 2.26
CA ALA A 233 8.58 -3.27 2.68
C ALA A 233 7.70 -2.35 1.79
N MET A 234 8.19 -1.15 1.44
CA MET A 234 7.47 -0.25 0.53
C MET A 234 7.26 -0.86 -0.86
N CYS A 235 8.27 -1.55 -1.42
CA CYS A 235 8.13 -2.27 -2.68
C CYS A 235 7.12 -3.42 -2.57
N GLY A 236 7.15 -4.19 -1.47
CA GLY A 236 6.19 -5.27 -1.22
C GLY A 236 4.75 -4.76 -1.15
N ALA A 237 4.52 -3.65 -0.46
CA ALA A 237 3.21 -3.00 -0.42
C ALA A 237 2.74 -2.56 -1.81
N LYS A 238 3.64 -1.99 -2.63
CA LYS A 238 3.30 -1.56 -3.99
C LYS A 238 2.98 -2.73 -4.92
N LEU A 239 3.73 -3.83 -4.80
CA LEU A 239 3.46 -5.05 -5.55
C LEU A 239 2.09 -5.64 -5.20
N TYR A 240 1.70 -5.57 -3.93
CA TYR A 240 0.39 -6.04 -3.49
C TYR A 240 -0.77 -5.25 -4.13
N GLU A 241 -0.62 -3.94 -4.34
CA GLU A 241 -1.64 -3.14 -5.06
C GLU A 241 -1.91 -3.65 -6.49
N SER A 242 -0.92 -4.32 -7.11
CA SER A 242 -1.02 -4.88 -8.46
C SER A 242 -1.51 -6.34 -8.49
N VAL A 243 -1.78 -6.95 -7.33
CA VAL A 243 -2.25 -8.33 -7.22
C VAL A 243 -3.67 -8.44 -7.77
N SER A 244 -3.84 -9.38 -8.70
CA SER A 244 -5.10 -9.72 -9.35
C SER A 244 -5.22 -11.23 -9.46
N VAL A 245 -6.38 -11.74 -9.88
CA VAL A 245 -6.59 -13.17 -10.15
C VAL A 245 -5.54 -13.73 -11.12
N GLY A 246 -5.12 -12.94 -12.11
CA GLY A 246 -4.12 -13.36 -13.10
C GLY A 246 -2.67 -13.31 -12.61
N THR A 247 -2.37 -12.49 -11.60
CA THR A 247 -0.99 -12.22 -11.15
C THR A 247 -0.68 -12.76 -9.75
N VAL A 248 -1.69 -13.19 -8.98
CA VAL A 248 -1.52 -13.58 -7.57
C VAL A 248 -0.59 -14.77 -7.39
N VAL A 249 -0.61 -15.73 -8.30
CA VAL A 249 0.26 -16.92 -8.24
C VAL A 249 1.72 -16.51 -8.41
N ASP A 250 2.03 -15.77 -9.49
CA ASP A 250 3.38 -15.29 -9.76
C ASP A 250 3.91 -14.39 -8.63
N SER A 251 3.03 -13.55 -8.04
CA SER A 251 3.38 -12.70 -6.90
C SER A 251 3.63 -13.50 -5.62
N LEU A 252 2.89 -14.60 -5.40
CA LEU A 252 3.11 -15.50 -4.27
C LEU A 252 4.42 -16.27 -4.42
N GLU A 253 4.69 -16.83 -5.61
CA GLU A 253 5.97 -17.50 -5.91
C GLU A 253 7.15 -16.56 -5.72
N PHE A 254 7.02 -15.31 -6.21
CA PHE A 254 8.01 -14.27 -5.99
C PHE A 254 8.20 -13.95 -4.49
N ALA A 255 7.12 -13.82 -3.73
CA ALA A 255 7.18 -13.55 -2.30
C ALA A 255 7.85 -14.68 -1.52
N GLU A 256 7.58 -15.93 -1.86
CA GLU A 256 8.23 -17.11 -1.27
C GLU A 256 9.73 -17.11 -1.57
N LYS A 257 10.09 -16.94 -2.85
CA LYS A 257 11.48 -16.94 -3.33
C LYS A 257 12.34 -15.85 -2.66
N HIS A 258 11.76 -14.68 -2.42
CA HIS A 258 12.47 -13.53 -1.84
C HIS A 258 12.10 -13.28 -0.37
N HIS A 259 11.56 -14.29 0.31
CA HIS A 259 11.22 -14.29 1.74
C HIS A 259 10.40 -13.07 2.20
N CYS A 260 9.53 -12.55 1.34
CA CYS A 260 8.70 -11.38 1.62
C CYS A 260 7.42 -11.80 2.34
N ALA A 261 7.52 -12.00 3.66
CA ALA A 261 6.43 -12.53 4.47
C ALA A 261 5.12 -11.73 4.35
N GLN A 262 5.20 -10.39 4.31
CA GLN A 262 4.01 -9.53 4.19
C GLN A 262 3.30 -9.71 2.85
N LEU A 263 4.03 -9.77 1.74
CA LEU A 263 3.46 -10.01 0.41
C LEU A 263 2.89 -11.42 0.31
N LYS A 264 3.59 -12.43 0.85
CA LYS A 264 3.12 -13.81 0.94
C LYS A 264 1.76 -13.87 1.66
N ASP A 265 1.70 -13.32 2.87
CA ASP A 265 0.47 -13.35 3.68
C ASP A 265 -0.68 -12.61 2.99
N ALA A 266 -0.40 -11.50 2.32
CA ALA A 266 -1.37 -10.74 1.55
C ALA A 266 -1.88 -11.52 0.32
N CYS A 267 -0.99 -12.18 -0.43
CA CYS A 267 -1.37 -13.06 -1.54
C CYS A 267 -2.24 -14.23 -1.08
N LEU A 268 -1.88 -14.89 0.03
CA LEU A 268 -2.66 -15.97 0.62
C LEU A 268 -4.05 -15.48 1.05
N GLY A 269 -4.13 -14.33 1.71
CA GLY A 269 -5.41 -13.70 2.10
C GLY A 269 -6.28 -13.32 0.90
N PHE A 270 -5.68 -12.78 -0.17
CA PHE A 270 -6.38 -12.50 -1.42
C PHE A 270 -6.95 -13.77 -2.05
N MET A 271 -6.16 -14.85 -2.12
CA MET A 271 -6.62 -16.14 -2.64
C MET A 271 -7.72 -16.77 -1.78
N ALA A 272 -7.68 -16.59 -0.47
CA ALA A 272 -8.67 -17.09 0.48
C ALA A 272 -9.98 -16.28 0.49
N SER A 273 -10.03 -15.13 -0.19
CA SER A 273 -11.21 -14.25 -0.21
C SER A 273 -12.41 -14.90 -0.92
N PRO A 274 -13.65 -14.64 -0.46
CA PRO A 274 -14.85 -15.15 -1.11
C PRO A 274 -14.88 -14.78 -2.60
N ASN A 275 -15.22 -15.75 -3.46
CA ASN A 275 -15.25 -15.64 -4.92
C ASN A 275 -13.89 -15.56 -5.65
N VAL A 276 -12.75 -15.48 -4.96
CA VAL A 276 -11.41 -15.47 -5.60
C VAL A 276 -10.88 -16.89 -5.76
N LEU A 277 -10.92 -17.69 -4.70
CA LEU A 277 -10.35 -19.05 -4.68
C LEU A 277 -10.88 -19.92 -5.83
N GLY A 278 -12.18 -19.88 -6.08
CA GLY A 278 -12.83 -20.68 -7.13
C GLY A 278 -12.41 -20.29 -8.55
N VAL A 279 -12.04 -19.02 -8.78
CA VAL A 279 -11.54 -18.53 -10.07
C VAL A 279 -10.05 -18.82 -10.22
N VAL A 280 -9.26 -18.54 -9.19
CA VAL A 280 -7.81 -18.80 -9.18
C VAL A 280 -7.52 -20.29 -9.36
N ARG A 281 -8.32 -21.19 -8.77
CA ARG A 281 -8.16 -22.66 -8.92
C ARG A 281 -8.26 -23.15 -10.36
N LYS A 282 -8.91 -22.38 -11.24
CA LYS A 282 -9.06 -22.72 -12.67
C LYS A 282 -7.86 -22.26 -13.51
N THR A 283 -6.99 -21.41 -12.98
CA THR A 283 -5.81 -20.93 -13.72
C THR A 283 -4.74 -22.01 -13.76
N ASP A 284 -3.97 -22.05 -14.85
CA ASP A 284 -2.85 -23.00 -14.96
C ASP A 284 -1.70 -22.65 -14.00
N GLY A 285 -1.56 -21.38 -13.62
CA GLY A 285 -0.64 -20.95 -12.57
C GLY A 285 -0.93 -21.65 -11.25
N PHE A 286 -2.19 -21.70 -10.83
CA PHE A 286 -2.55 -22.36 -9.57
C PHE A 286 -2.28 -23.86 -9.60
N LYS A 287 -2.52 -24.53 -10.73
CA LYS A 287 -2.20 -25.97 -10.88
C LYS A 287 -0.69 -26.22 -10.70
N ARG A 288 0.16 -25.41 -11.36
CA ARG A 288 1.62 -25.50 -11.22
C ARG A 288 2.09 -25.25 -9.79
N LEU A 289 1.51 -24.25 -9.13
CA LEU A 289 1.83 -23.91 -7.74
C LEU A 289 1.55 -25.09 -6.80
N VAL A 290 0.42 -25.79 -6.98
CA VAL A 290 0.05 -26.94 -6.14
C VAL A 290 0.91 -28.16 -6.43
N GLU A 291 1.29 -28.38 -7.69
CA GLU A 291 2.22 -29.44 -8.09
C GLU A 291 3.62 -29.21 -7.50
N GLY A 292 4.10 -27.97 -7.49
CA GLY A 292 5.41 -27.61 -6.94
C GLY A 292 5.45 -27.52 -5.41
N CYS A 293 4.40 -26.97 -4.80
CA CYS A 293 4.34 -26.67 -3.36
C CYS A 293 2.98 -27.07 -2.75
N PRO A 294 2.75 -28.37 -2.46
CA PRO A 294 1.45 -28.84 -1.96
C PRO A 294 1.01 -28.21 -0.62
N TRP A 295 1.95 -27.76 0.22
CA TRP A 295 1.64 -27.15 1.52
C TRP A 295 0.96 -25.77 1.40
N VAL A 296 1.14 -25.07 0.28
CA VAL A 296 0.50 -23.77 0.02
C VAL A 296 -1.02 -23.92 0.05
N LEU A 297 -1.56 -25.07 -0.35
CA LEU A 297 -2.98 -25.34 -0.26
C LEU A 297 -3.49 -25.28 1.18
N LYS A 298 -2.71 -25.84 2.12
CA LYS A 298 -3.02 -25.80 3.56
C LYS A 298 -2.95 -24.36 4.08
N GLU A 299 -1.91 -23.61 3.72
CA GLU A 299 -1.76 -22.20 4.13
C GLU A 299 -2.94 -21.33 3.63
N ILE A 300 -3.42 -21.56 2.40
CA ILE A 300 -4.61 -20.87 1.88
C ILE A 300 -5.85 -21.28 2.67
N LEU A 301 -6.06 -22.58 2.90
CA LEU A 301 -7.23 -23.09 3.63
C LEU A 301 -7.28 -22.61 5.08
N ASP A 302 -6.13 -22.47 5.74
CA ASP A 302 -6.03 -21.93 7.10
C ASP A 302 -6.44 -20.44 7.17
N LYS A 303 -6.35 -19.71 6.05
CA LYS A 303 -6.79 -18.30 5.92
C LYS A 303 -8.25 -18.16 5.44
N VAL A 304 -8.91 -19.23 4.99
CA VAL A 304 -10.32 -19.18 4.58
C VAL A 304 -11.18 -18.95 5.83
N PRO A 305 -12.06 -17.92 5.85
CA PRO A 305 -12.98 -17.71 6.96
C PRO A 305 -13.85 -18.95 7.17
N ARG A 306 -13.77 -19.57 8.36
CA ARG A 306 -14.69 -20.64 8.76
C ARG A 306 -15.98 -19.98 9.22
N PHE A 307 -17.01 -20.06 8.39
CA PHE A 307 -18.38 -19.66 8.73
C PHE A 307 -19.09 -20.78 9.50
#